data_AF-A0A9P6WRG6-F1
#
_entry.id   AF-A0A9P6WRG6-F1
#
_cell.length_a   1.000
_cell.length_b   1.000
_cell.length_c   1.000
_cell.angle_alpha   90.00
_cell.angle_beta   90.00
_cell.angle_gamma   90.00
#
_symmetry.space_group_name_H-M   'P 1'
#
loop_
_entity.id
_entity.type
_entity.pdbx_description
1 polymer ?
#
loop_
_entity_poly.entity_id
_entity_poly.type
_entity_poly.pdbx_seq_one_letter_code
_entity_poly.pdbx_strand_id
1 'polypeptide(L)' 'MPIMHIPYKGESLAFTELLGGRIDATFATVGGALPLIQSGKVRPIAVADNARSALMPDVPTVEESGVKDFNVFGWR' A
#
# COMPACT_ATOMS: atom_id res chain seq x y z
N MET A 1 10.11 15.95 4.64
CA MET A 1 10.29 15.14 5.87
C MET A 1 10.92 13.82 5.45
N PRO A 2 11.90 13.29 6.18
CA PRO A 2 12.48 11.98 5.85
C PRO A 2 11.43 10.88 6.06
N ILE A 3 11.38 9.92 5.13
CA ILE A 3 10.60 8.68 5.31
C ILE A 3 11.52 7.65 5.96
N MET A 4 11.07 7.05 7.07
CA MET A 4 11.80 6.00 7.77
C MET A 4 11.07 4.66 7.57
N HIS A 5 11.75 3.69 6.97
CA HIS A 5 11.22 2.34 6.86
C HIS A 5 11.29 1.62 8.21
N ILE A 6 10.15 1.15 8.70
CA ILE A 6 10.04 0.30 9.89
C ILE A 6 9.67 -1.12 9.43
N PRO A 7 10.60 -2.10 9.51
CA PRO A 7 10.33 -3.44 9.03
C PRO A 7 9.46 -4.22 10.02
N TYR A 8 8.43 -4.89 9.50
CA TYR A 8 7.57 -5.79 10.25
C TYR A 8 7.68 -7.22 9.74
N LYS A 9 7.53 -8.19 10.64
CA LYS A 9 7.48 -9.63 10.31
C LYS A 9 6.11 -10.01 9.73
N GLY A 10 5.72 -9.40 8.61
CA GLY A 10 4.45 -9.63 7.93
C GLY A 10 3.46 -8.46 8.04
N GLU A 11 2.49 -8.45 7.12
CA GLU A 11 1.55 -7.33 6.94
C GLU A 11 0.57 -7.17 8.11
N SER A 12 0.18 -8.26 8.80
CA SER A 12 -0.76 -8.17 9.94
C SER A 12 -0.22 -7.32 11.09
N LEU A 13 1.10 -7.39 11.36
CA LEU A 13 1.74 -6.54 12.36
C LEU A 13 1.77 -5.09 11.90
N ALA A 14 2.11 -4.84 10.64
CA ALA A 14 2.09 -3.49 10.06
C ALA A 14 0.69 -2.86 10.11
N PHE A 15 -0.36 -3.61 9.79
CA PHE A 15 -1.74 -3.12 9.89
C PHE A 15 -2.15 -2.79 11.32
N THR A 16 -1.71 -3.59 12.30
CA THR A 16 -1.99 -3.30 13.71
C THR A 16 -1.37 -1.95 14.12
N GLU A 17 -0.14 -1.69 13.70
CA GLU A 17 0.56 -0.44 14.00
C GLU A 17 0.00 0.76 13.22
N LEU A 18 -0.44 0.55 11.97
CA LEU A 18 -1.11 1.57 11.16
C LEU A 18 -2.45 1.98 11.79
N LEU A 19 -3.29 1.01 12.14
CA LEU A 19 -4.59 1.26 12.76
C LEU A 19 -4.44 1.85 14.18
N GLY A 20 -3.34 1.53 14.86
CA GLY A 20 -2.96 2.15 16.13
C GLY A 20 -2.32 3.54 16.00
N GLY A 21 -2.11 4.05 14.78
CA GLY A 21 -1.53 5.36 14.52
C GLY A 21 -0.03 5.49 14.83
N ARG A 22 0.69 4.37 14.91
CA ARG A 22 2.14 4.35 15.17
C ARG A 22 3.00 4.45 13.92
N ILE A 23 2.43 4.13 12.76
CA ILE A 23 3.02 4.38 11.45
C ILE A 23 1.99 5.10 10.58
N ASP A 24 2.45 5.96 9.68
CA ASP A 24 1.58 6.76 8.82
C ASP A 24 1.09 6.00 7.59
N ALA A 25 1.90 5.04 7.11
CA ALA A 25 1.64 4.24 5.93
C ALA A 25 2.43 2.92 5.94
N THR A 26 1.97 1.95 5.16
CA THR A 26 2.70 0.71 4.88
C THR A 26 2.50 0.29 3.43
N PHE A 27 3.42 -0.52 2.91
CA PHE A 27 3.13 -1.37 1.75
C PHE A 27 2.41 -2.63 2.22
N ALA A 28 1.48 -3.12 1.41
CA ALA A 28 0.72 -4.33 1.67
C ALA A 28 0.34 -4.99 0.36
N THR A 29 0.04 -6.28 0.41
CA THR A 29 -0.55 -6.97 -0.74
C THR A 29 -1.99 -6.49 -0.94
N VAL A 30 -2.47 -6.49 -2.18
CA VAL A 30 -3.88 -6.16 -2.47
C VAL A 30 -4.81 -7.10 -1.68
N GLY A 31 -4.48 -8.40 -1.60
CA GLY A 31 -5.26 -9.38 -0.86
C GLY A 31 -5.37 -9.07 0.64
N GLY A 32 -4.24 -8.72 1.28
CA GLY A 32 -4.22 -8.38 2.70
C GLY A 32 -4.92 -7.05 3.02
N ALA A 33 -4.81 -6.06 2.14
CA ALA A 33 -5.37 -4.73 2.37
C ALA A 33 -6.86 -4.60 2.02
N LEU A 34 -7.37 -5.37 1.05
CA LEU A 34 -8.71 -5.19 0.49
C LEU A 34 -9.84 -5.16 1.56
N PRO A 35 -9.88 -6.08 2.56
CA PRO A 35 -10.93 -6.03 3.59
C PRO A 35 -10.85 -4.77 4.47
N LEU A 36 -9.65 -4.27 4.74
CA LEU A 36 -9.44 -3.05 5.52
C LEU A 36 -9.83 -1.80 4.73
N ILE A 37 -9.60 -1.81 3.42
CA ILE A 37 -10.00 -0.75 2.50
C ILE A 37 -11.53 -0.70 2.40
N GLN A 38 -12.17 -1.85 2.15
CA GLN A 38 -13.64 -1.95 2.04
C GLN A 38 -14.36 -1.58 3.34
N SER A 39 -13.75 -1.84 4.50
CA SER A 39 -14.28 -1.41 5.80
C SER A 39 -13.99 0.06 6.14
N GLY A 40 -13.28 0.79 5.28
CA GLY A 40 -12.93 2.20 5.49
C GLY A 40 -11.90 2.44 6.58
N LYS A 41 -11.27 1.39 7.11
CA LYS A 41 -10.27 1.48 8.18
C LYS A 41 -8.91 1.97 7.69
N VAL A 42 -8.59 1.72 6.42
CA VAL A 42 -7.39 2.23 5.76
C VAL A 42 -7.77 2.81 4.40
N ARG A 43 -6.96 3.76 3.93
CA ARG A 43 -7.15 4.41 2.63
C ARG A 43 -6.02 3.99 1.67
N PRO A 44 -6.34 3.41 0.50
CA PRO A 44 -5.30 3.15 -0.50
C PRO A 44 -4.78 4.47 -1.08
N ILE A 45 -3.47 4.54 -1.32
CA ILE A 45 -2.81 5.74 -1.87
C ILE A 45 -2.40 5.50 -3.32
N ALA A 46 -1.71 4.39 -3.59
CA ALA A 46 -1.29 4.00 -4.93
C ALA A 46 -1.05 2.49 -5.01
N VAL A 47 -1.15 1.94 -6.22
CA VAL A 47 -0.77 0.56 -6.55
C VAL A 47 0.68 0.54 -7.05
N ALA A 48 1.50 -0.34 -6.49
CA ALA A 48 2.92 -0.48 -6.85
C ALA A 48 3.17 -1.33 -8.11
N ASP A 49 2.12 -1.91 -8.69
CA ASP A 49 2.19 -2.62 -9.98
C ASP A 49 2.20 -1.62 -11.15
N ASN A 50 2.62 -2.08 -12.32
CA ASN A 50 2.67 -1.30 -13.56
C ASN A 50 1.29 -0.99 -14.17
N ALA A 51 0.22 -1.53 -13.58
CA ALA A 51 -1.15 -1.22 -13.94
C ALA A 51 -2.03 -1.14 -12.69
N ARG A 52 -3.15 -0.42 -12.80
CA ARG A 52 -4.15 -0.36 -11.73
C ARG A 52 -4.72 -1.74 -11.42
N SER A 53 -5.10 -1.96 -10.17
CA SER A 53 -5.77 -3.20 -9.78
C SER A 53 -7.22 -3.20 -10.27
N ALA A 54 -7.69 -4.29 -10.87
CA ALA A 54 -9.11 -4.46 -11.21
C ALA A 54 -10.03 -4.43 -9.98
N LEU A 55 -9.50 -4.73 -8.80
CA LEU A 55 -10.24 -4.67 -7.53
C LEU A 55 -10.35 -3.25 -6.98
N MET A 56 -9.53 -2.32 -7.47
CA MET A 56 -9.46 -0.93 -7.02
C MET A 56 -9.14 0.01 -8.21
N PRO A 57 -10.05 0.10 -9.20
CA PRO A 57 -9.77 0.79 -10.46
C PRO A 57 -9.57 2.30 -10.30
N ASP A 58 -10.09 2.89 -9.23
CA ASP A 58 -9.95 4.32 -8.94
C ASP A 58 -8.60 4.67 -8.30
N VAL A 59 -7.87 3.69 -7.79
CA VAL A 59 -6.56 3.90 -7.15
C VAL A 59 -5.48 3.97 -8.24
N PRO A 60 -4.71 5.08 -8.32
CA PRO A 60 -3.69 5.22 -9.34
C PRO A 60 -2.50 4.29 -9.10
N THR A 61 -1.69 4.07 -10.12
CA THR A 61 -0.35 3.50 -9.90
C THR A 61 0.58 4.54 -9.29
N VAL A 62 1.72 4.10 -8.75
CA VAL A 62 2.75 5.04 -8.27
C VAL A 62 3.32 5.86 -9.44
N GLU A 63 3.40 5.28 -10.64
CA GLU A 63 3.83 5.98 -11.85
C GLU A 63 2.84 7.07 -12.26
N GLU A 64 1.55 6.78 -12.27
CA GLU A 64 0.48 7.77 -12.51
C GLU A 64 0.48 8.90 -11.45
N SER A 65 1.05 8.62 -10.27
CA SER A 65 1.19 9.59 -9.17
C SER A 65 2.46 10.46 -9.29
N GLY A 66 3.25 10.30 -10.37
CA GLY A 66 4.37 11.17 -10.70
C GLY A 66 5.76 10.58 -10.45
N VAL A 67 5.88 9.32 -10.01
CA VAL A 67 7.19 8.64 -9.86
C VAL A 67 7.47 7.82 -11.12
N LYS A 68 8.24 8.41 -12.04
CA LYS A 68 8.61 7.75 -13.30
C LYS A 68 9.43 6.48 -13.05
N ASP A 69 9.27 5.51 -13.96
CA ASP A 69 10.01 4.25 -13.96
C ASP A 69 9.81 3.42 -12.66
N PHE A 70 8.71 3.67 -11.94
CA PHE A 70 8.35 2.91 -10.74
C PHE A 70 7.79 1.55 -11.15
N ASN A 71 8.69 0.57 -11.31
CA ASN A 71 8.35 -0.79 -11.66
C ASN A 71 8.77 -1.76 -10.56
N VAL A 72 7.80 -2.30 -9.81
CA VAL A 72 8.04 -3.31 -8.76
C VAL A 72 7.77 -4.71 -9.33
N PHE A 73 8.37 -5.03 -10.47
CA PHE A 73 8.37 -6.38 -11.03
C PHE A 73 9.37 -7.24 -10.23
N GLY A 74 8.89 -7.95 -9.20
CA GLY A 74 9.76 -8.86 -8.45
C GLY A 74 9.30 -9.24 -7.04
N TRP A 75 8.20 -8.66 -6.56
CA TRP A 75 7.62 -8.97 -5.24
C TRP A 75 6.31 -9.76 -5.39
N ARG A 76 6.29 -10.73 -6.30
CA ARG A 76 5.23 -11.72 -6.47
C ARG A 76 5.69 -13.07 -5.96
#